data_AF-X0YP15-F1
#
_entry.id   AF-X0YP15-F1
#
_cell.length_a   1.000
_cell.length_b   1.000
_cell.length_c   1.000
_cell.angle_alpha   90.00
_cell.angle_beta   90.00
_cell.angle_gamma   90.00
#
_symmetry.space_group_name_H-M   'P 1'
#
loop_
_entity.id
_entity.type
_entity.pdbx_description
1 polymer ?
#
loop_
_entity_poly.entity_id
_entity_poly.type
_entity_poly.pdbx_seq_one_letter_code
_entity_poly.pdbx_strand_id
1 'polypeptide(L)'
;ICDVVTDLGAGEGSQAGGVWLNIGSAVVLPEVFLKAVSVARNLGANLDGMTTANFDMIPHYRPRQNVITRPVAPGRGHEVIGHHEILLPLLRQAVIEELAATTKS
;
A
#
# COMPACT_ATOMS: atom_id res chain seq x y z
N ILE A 1 2.70 -9.23 8.05
CA ILE A 1 3.35 -8.96 6.74
C ILE A 1 2.75 -9.86 5.67
N CYS A 2 2.67 -11.18 5.88
CA CYS A 2 2.02 -12.08 4.91
C CYS A 2 0.56 -11.67 4.63
N ASP A 3 -0.25 -11.40 5.66
CA ASP A 3 -1.63 -10.90 5.47
C ASP A 3 -1.70 -9.61 4.63
N VAL A 4 -0.74 -8.70 4.85
CA VAL A 4 -0.63 -7.47 4.06
C VAL A 4 -0.35 -7.83 2.60
N VAL A 5 0.59 -8.74 2.34
CA VAL A 5 0.94 -9.17 0.98
C VAL A 5 -0.22 -9.87 0.28
N THR A 6 -0.93 -10.75 0.98
CA THR A 6 -2.15 -11.38 0.47
C THR A 6 -3.16 -10.31 0.06
N ASP A 7 -3.37 -9.28 0.88
CA ASP A 7 -4.27 -8.17 0.56
C ASP A 7 -3.77 -7.24 -0.56
N LEU A 8 -2.45 -7.15 -0.80
CA LEU A 8 -1.89 -6.48 -1.99
C LEU A 8 -2.17 -7.28 -3.28
N GLY A 9 -2.27 -8.61 -3.17
CA GLY A 9 -2.58 -9.52 -4.28
C GLY A 9 -4.07 -9.85 -4.46
N ALA A 10 -4.91 -9.56 -3.46
CA ALA A 10 -6.33 -9.96 -3.37
C ALA A 10 -7.29 -9.27 -4.37
N GLY A 11 -6.78 -8.61 -5.40
CA GLY A 11 -7.60 -8.16 -6.51
C GLY A 11 -7.89 -9.33 -7.45
N GLU A 12 -8.97 -10.09 -7.20
CA GLU A 12 -9.56 -10.94 -8.24
C GLU A 12 -9.81 -10.07 -9.47
N GLY A 13 -9.19 -10.43 -10.61
CA GLY A 13 -9.41 -9.86 -11.95
C GLY A 13 -9.76 -8.36 -12.01
N SER A 14 -8.80 -7.51 -12.37
CA SER A 14 -9.10 -6.13 -12.84
C SER A 14 -9.83 -5.24 -11.82
N GLN A 15 -9.67 -5.42 -10.51
CA GLN A 15 -10.09 -4.37 -9.57
C GLN A 15 -9.24 -3.11 -9.80
N ALA A 16 -9.89 -2.02 -10.15
CA ALA A 16 -9.25 -0.75 -10.44
C ALA A 16 -8.70 -0.11 -9.14
N GLY A 17 -7.40 0.20 -9.10
CA GLY A 17 -6.84 1.00 -8.00
C GLY A 17 -5.39 0.78 -7.65
N GLY A 18 -4.80 -0.37 -8.00
CA GLY A 18 -3.36 -0.59 -7.82
C GLY A 18 -2.88 -0.59 -6.37
N VAL A 19 -1.56 -0.53 -6.19
CA VAL A 19 -0.90 -0.67 -4.88
C VAL A 19 0.02 0.52 -4.60
N TRP A 20 0.03 1.02 -3.36
CA TRP A 20 0.99 2.01 -2.87
C TRP A 20 1.66 1.59 -1.56
N LEU A 21 2.98 1.76 -1.50
CA LEU A 21 3.78 1.52 -0.30
C LEU A 21 4.48 2.82 0.12
N ASN A 22 4.19 3.31 1.32
CA ASN A 22 4.93 4.41 1.94
C ASN A 22 6.10 3.84 2.77
N ILE A 23 7.34 4.18 2.42
CA ILE A 23 8.54 3.67 3.09
C ILE A 23 9.47 4.85 3.42
N GLY A 24 9.73 5.05 4.71
CA GLY A 24 10.73 6.00 5.21
C GLY A 24 10.40 7.46 4.96
N SER A 25 9.12 7.83 4.88
CA SER A 25 8.74 9.22 4.61
C SER A 25 7.52 9.65 5.41
N ALA A 26 7.77 10.57 6.36
CA ALA A 26 6.70 11.15 7.18
C ALA A 26 5.91 12.26 6.47
N VAL A 27 6.44 12.86 5.40
CA VAL A 27 5.87 14.08 4.79
C VAL A 27 5.87 14.06 3.26
N VAL A 28 7.04 13.90 2.62
CA VAL A 28 7.15 14.07 1.17
C VAL A 28 6.32 13.04 0.40
N LEU A 29 6.51 11.74 0.66
CA LEU A 29 5.77 10.70 -0.04
C LEU A 29 4.26 10.75 0.28
N PRO A 30 3.81 10.90 1.55
CA PRO A 30 2.39 11.07 1.84
C PRO A 30 1.73 12.26 1.13
N GLU A 31 2.42 13.40 1.02
CA GLU A 31 1.87 14.58 0.33
C GLU A 31 1.86 14.45 -1.19
N VAL A 32 2.92 13.88 -1.78
CA VAL A 32 2.97 13.61 -3.22
C VAL A 32 1.90 12.59 -3.59
N PHE A 33 1.71 11.56 -2.77
CA PHE A 33 0.70 10.53 -2.95
C PHE A 33 -0.71 11.11 -3.03
N LEU A 34 -1.11 11.95 -2.07
CA LEU A 34 -2.42 12.61 -2.08
C LEU A 34 -2.66 13.44 -3.35
N LYS A 35 -1.62 14.16 -3.81
CA LYS A 35 -1.70 14.99 -5.02
C LYS A 35 -1.82 14.11 -6.26
N ALA A 36 -1.06 13.03 -6.34
CA ALA A 36 -1.12 12.08 -7.46
C ALA A 36 -2.48 11.38 -7.56
N VAL A 37 -3.03 10.90 -6.44
CA VAL A 37 -4.37 10.28 -6.39
C VAL A 37 -5.44 11.27 -6.82
N SER A 38 -5.36 12.52 -6.35
CA SER A 38 -6.29 13.58 -6.73
C SER A 38 -6.25 13.85 -8.25
N VAL A 39 -5.06 13.99 -8.83
CA VAL A 39 -4.89 14.19 -10.27
C VAL A 39 -5.42 13.01 -11.07
N ALA A 40 -5.09 11.77 -10.67
CA ALA A 40 -5.55 10.56 -11.35
C ALA A 40 -7.08 10.45 -11.35
N ARG A 41 -7.74 10.67 -10.21
CA ARG A 41 -9.21 10.69 -10.12
C ARG A 41 -9.83 11.79 -10.97
N ASN A 42 -9.24 12.99 -10.97
CA ASN A 42 -9.72 14.10 -11.80
C ASN A 42 -9.60 13.84 -13.30
N LEU A 43 -8.66 12.98 -13.72
CA LEU A 43 -8.52 12.52 -15.10
C LEU A 43 -9.43 11.32 -15.44
N GLY A 44 -10.29 10.88 -14.52
CA GLY A 44 -11.25 9.80 -14.72
C GLY A 44 -10.73 8.39 -14.37
N ALA A 45 -9.57 8.27 -13.72
CA ALA A 45 -9.09 6.96 -13.26
C ALA A 45 -9.92 6.47 -12.06
N ASN A 46 -10.38 5.22 -12.13
CA ASN A 46 -10.99 4.54 -10.99
C ASN A 46 -9.89 4.01 -10.06
N LEU A 47 -9.91 4.46 -8.81
CA LEU A 47 -8.95 4.06 -7.77
C LEU A 47 -9.63 3.47 -6.52
N ASP A 48 -10.86 3.00 -6.65
CA ASP A 48 -11.69 2.60 -5.49
C ASP A 48 -11.21 1.31 -4.84
N GLY A 49 -10.56 0.41 -5.59
CA GLY A 49 -9.96 -0.82 -5.09
C GLY A 49 -8.48 -0.70 -4.73
N MET A 50 -7.98 0.51 -4.49
CA MET A 50 -6.57 0.73 -4.18
C MET A 50 -6.19 0.13 -2.82
N THR A 51 -5.05 -0.56 -2.76
CA THR A 51 -4.47 -1.04 -1.50
C THR A 51 -3.23 -0.20 -1.14
N THR A 52 -3.17 0.32 0.07
CA THR A 52 -2.03 1.08 0.57
C THR A 52 -1.43 0.44 1.80
N ALA A 53 -0.12 0.59 1.98
CA ALA A 53 0.55 0.19 3.22
C ALA A 53 1.62 1.21 3.63
N ASN A 54 1.70 1.49 4.93
CA ASN A 54 2.78 2.26 5.53
C ASN A 54 3.79 1.33 6.19
N PHE A 55 5.07 1.50 5.86
CA PHE A 55 6.20 0.70 6.33
C PHE A 55 7.26 1.57 7.05
N ASP A 56 6.86 2.67 7.67
CA ASP A 56 7.77 3.56 8.41
C ASP A 56 8.29 2.93 9.71
N MET A 57 9.49 3.33 10.14
CA MET A 57 10.09 2.85 11.40
C MET A 57 9.40 3.38 12.66
N ILE A 58 8.68 4.51 12.57
CA ILE A 58 8.09 5.22 13.70
C ILE A 58 6.63 5.57 13.35
N PRO A 59 5.67 5.46 14.29
CA PRO A 59 4.30 5.87 14.03
C PRO A 59 4.22 7.39 13.84
N HIS A 60 3.63 7.81 12.73
CA HIS A 60 3.42 9.21 12.40
C HIS A 60 1.97 9.47 12.02
N TYR A 61 1.36 10.50 12.61
CA TYR A 61 -0.03 10.87 12.37
C TYR A 61 -0.32 11.22 10.90
N ARG A 62 0.63 11.87 10.20
CA ARG A 62 0.47 12.32 8.80
C ARG A 62 0.42 11.15 7.81
N PRO A 63 1.38 10.20 7.77
CA PRO A 63 1.26 8.99 6.95
C PRO A 63 -0.02 8.21 7.24
N ARG A 64 -0.40 8.04 8.50
CA ARG A 64 -1.64 7.35 8.87
C ARG A 64 -2.88 8.05 8.28
N GLN A 65 -2.94 9.37 8.28
CA GLN A 65 -4.06 10.09 7.65
C GLN A 65 -4.02 10.10 6.12
N ASN A 66 -2.84 10.34 5.56
CA ASN A 66 -2.67 10.67 4.15
C ASN A 66 -2.45 9.44 3.26
N VAL A 67 -2.05 8.31 3.83
CA VAL A 67 -1.79 7.08 3.09
C VAL A 67 -2.86 6.02 3.39
N ILE A 68 -3.28 5.90 4.65
CA ILE A 68 -4.09 4.75 5.10
C ILE A 68 -5.59 5.05 5.12
N THR A 69 -6.01 6.29 5.43
CA THR A 69 -7.43 6.58 5.70
C THR A 69 -8.11 7.40 4.60
N ARG A 70 -7.68 8.64 4.36
CA ARG A 70 -8.45 9.60 3.53
C ARG A 70 -8.55 9.28 2.03
N PRO A 71 -7.51 8.81 1.33
CA PRO A 71 -7.61 8.60 -0.12
C PRO A 71 -8.18 7.24 -0.52
N VAL A 72 -8.30 6.30 0.42
CA VAL A 72 -8.45 4.87 0.12
C VAL A 72 -9.84 4.32 0.44
N ALA A 73 -10.81 5.11 0.90
CA ALA A 73 -12.17 4.58 1.02
C ALA A 73 -12.77 4.45 -0.40
N PRO A 74 -13.14 3.25 -0.90
CA PRO A 74 -13.47 1.98 -0.20
C PRO A 74 -12.43 0.80 -0.22
N GLY A 75 -11.20 1.01 -0.69
CA GLY A 75 -10.08 0.07 -0.65
C GLY A 75 -9.48 -0.21 0.75
N ARG A 76 -8.22 -0.66 0.78
CA ARG A 76 -7.57 -1.22 1.99
C ARG A 76 -6.32 -0.46 2.40
N GLY A 77 -6.15 -0.22 3.70
CA GLY A 77 -4.99 0.47 4.25
C GLY A 77 -4.34 -0.32 5.38
N HIS A 78 -3.02 -0.54 5.29
CA HIS A 78 -2.24 -1.28 6.28
C HIS A 78 -1.16 -0.40 6.93
N GLU A 79 -0.85 -0.68 8.20
CA GLU A 79 0.27 -0.07 8.92
C GLU A 79 1.17 -1.16 9.47
N VAL A 80 2.45 -1.12 9.11
CA VAL A 80 3.49 -2.03 9.60
C VAL A 80 4.66 -1.16 10.07
N ILE A 81 4.87 -1.07 11.37
CA ILE A 81 5.92 -0.24 11.96
C ILE A 81 7.10 -1.09 12.38
N GLY A 82 8.30 -0.66 12.01
CA GLY A 82 9.54 -1.37 12.38
C GLY A 82 10.74 -1.00 11.52
N HIS A 83 11.90 -1.52 11.90
CA HIS A 83 13.17 -1.29 11.22
C HIS A 83 13.11 -1.77 9.76
N HIS A 84 13.45 -0.89 8.80
CA HIS A 84 13.43 -1.24 7.38
C HIS A 84 14.40 -2.38 7.04
N GLU A 85 15.53 -2.50 7.74
CA GLU A 85 16.46 -3.61 7.54
C GLU A 85 15.84 -4.98 7.84
N ILE A 86 14.76 -5.03 8.62
CA ILE A 86 13.98 -6.24 8.89
C ILE A 86 12.74 -6.28 8.00
N LEU A 87 11.97 -5.19 7.95
CA LEU A 87 10.67 -5.15 7.28
C LEU A 87 10.78 -5.32 5.76
N LEU A 88 11.76 -4.70 5.10
CA LEU A 88 11.84 -4.78 3.63
C LEU A 88 12.28 -6.15 3.13
N PRO A 89 13.26 -6.84 3.74
CA PRO A 89 13.54 -8.24 3.39
C PRO A 89 12.35 -9.18 3.63
N LEU A 90 11.62 -9.00 4.75
CA LEU A 90 10.43 -9.80 5.04
C LEU A 90 9.30 -9.54 4.04
N LEU A 91 9.06 -8.27 3.68
CA LEU A 91 8.09 -7.91 2.66
C LEU A 91 8.45 -8.54 1.32
N ARG A 92 9.72 -8.44 0.90
CA ARG A 92 10.21 -9.07 -0.33
C ARG A 92 9.95 -10.58 -0.31
N GLN A 93 10.31 -11.24 0.79
CA GLN A 93 10.18 -12.69 0.89
C GLN A 93 8.71 -13.13 0.83
N ALA A 94 7.83 -12.44 1.57
CA ALA A 94 6.39 -12.70 1.55
C ALA A 94 5.79 -12.53 0.15
N VAL A 95 6.19 -11.49 -0.60
CA VAL A 95 5.74 -11.28 -2.00
C VAL A 95 6.18 -12.44 -2.90
N ILE A 96 7.42 -12.92 -2.77
CA ILE A 96 7.93 -14.04 -3.56
C ILE A 96 7.15 -15.32 -3.26
N GLU A 97 6.87 -15.58 -1.98
CA GLU A 97 6.11 -16.75 -1.55
C GLU A 97 4.66 -16.72 -2.09
N GLU A 98 4.01 -15.57 -2.01
CA GLU A 98 2.65 -15.37 -2.54
C GLU A 98 2.60 -15.61 -4.05
N LEU A 99 3.51 -15.00 -4.82
CA LEU A 99 3.57 -15.18 -6.27
C LEU A 99 3.83 -16.64 -6.67
N ALA A 100 4.67 -17.34 -5.90
CA ALA A 100 4.94 -18.76 -6.12
C ALA A 100 3.75 -19.66 -5.76
N ALA A 101 2.91 -19.26 -4.81
CA ALA A 101 1.66 -19.95 -4.48
C ALA A 101 0.61 -19.75 -5.58
N THR A 102 0.42 -18.51 -6.06
CA THR A 102 -0.55 -18.18 -7.11
C THR A 102 -0.24 -18.86 -8.45
N THR A 103 1.04 -19.05 -8.79
CA THR A 103 1.45 -19.71 -10.05
C THR A 103 1.19 -21.22 -10.06
N LYS A 104 0.98 -21.84 -8.88
CA LYS A 104 0.73 -23.29 -8.75
C LYS A 104 -0.76 -23.66 -8.78
N SER A 105 -1.66 -22.68 -8.70
CA SER A 105 -3.11 -22.85 -8.80
C SER A 105 -3.58 -22.69 -10.24
#